data_AF-A0AAP0SIM2-F1
#
_entry.id   AF-A0AAP0SIM2-F1
#
_cell.length_a   1.000
_cell.length_b   1.000
_cell.length_c   1.000
_cell.angle_alpha   90.00
_cell.angle_beta   90.00
_cell.angle_gamma   90.00
#
_symmetry.space_group_name_H-M   'P 1'
#
loop_
_entity.id
_entity.type
_entity.pdbx_description
1 polymer ?
#
loop_
_entity_poly.entity_id
_entity_poly.type
_entity_poly.pdbx_seq_one_letter_code
_entity_poly.pdbx_strand_id
1 'polypeptide(L)'
;MNESSNQTQRESIILRVLWMLVFLVVWQLAELLLGGLVLVQLIYRLIYGAPSASLMNFGDSLSQFLAQIGRFGSFHSDQKPWPFADWPTPRAPEGEAAHSVPPAPHPVRDEEPKL
;
A
#
# COMPACT_ATOMS: atom_id res chain seq x y z
N MET A 1 -42.55 4.23 -19.09
CA MET A 1 -41.90 3.38 -18.07
C MET A 1 -40.39 3.69 -18.03
N ASN A 2 -40.02 4.98 -17.90
CA ASN A 2 -38.68 5.48 -18.22
C ASN A 2 -38.08 6.30 -17.06
N GLU A 3 -38.86 6.55 -16.01
CA GLU A 3 -38.48 7.41 -14.88
C GLU A 3 -37.73 6.62 -13.79
N SER A 4 -38.09 5.35 -13.56
CA SER A 4 -37.47 4.49 -12.55
C SER A 4 -36.00 4.11 -12.87
N SER A 5 -35.67 3.83 -14.13
CA SER A 5 -34.30 3.50 -14.56
C SER A 5 -33.34 4.70 -14.44
N ASN A 6 -33.83 5.91 -14.70
CA ASN A 6 -33.04 7.13 -14.56
C ASN A 6 -32.72 7.48 -13.10
N GLN A 7 -33.61 7.15 -12.16
CA GLN A 7 -33.36 7.38 -10.73
C GLN A 7 -32.24 6.48 -10.20
N THR A 8 -32.30 5.17 -10.47
CA THR A 8 -31.27 4.22 -10.03
C THR A 8 -29.87 4.55 -10.58
N GLN A 9 -29.78 5.03 -11.83
CA GLN A 9 -28.51 5.44 -12.42
C GLN A 9 -27.95 6.72 -11.76
N ARG A 10 -28.81 7.70 -11.45
CA ARG A 10 -28.40 8.93 -10.74
C ARG A 10 -27.95 8.64 -9.32
N GLU A 11 -28.67 7.80 -8.58
CA GLU A 11 -28.29 7.36 -7.24
C GLU A 11 -26.91 6.66 -7.25
N SER A 12 -26.67 5.80 -8.24
CA SER A 12 -25.37 5.12 -8.40
C SER A 12 -24.22 6.11 -8.64
N ILE A 13 -24.43 7.16 -9.45
CA ILE A 13 -23.45 8.22 -9.70
C ILE A 13 -23.20 9.03 -8.43
N ILE A 14 -24.25 9.41 -7.70
CA ILE A 14 -24.14 10.19 -6.47
C ILE A 14 -23.35 9.40 -5.41
N LEU A 15 -23.66 8.11 -5.23
CA LEU A 15 -22.93 7.23 -4.34
C LEU A 15 -21.45 7.11 -4.74
N ARG A 16 -21.17 7.03 -6.05
CA ARG A 16 -19.79 7.01 -6.54
C ARG A 16 -19.05 8.31 -6.20
N VAL A 17 -19.66 9.46 -6.45
CA VAL A 17 -19.09 10.77 -6.13
C VAL A 17 -18.85 10.91 -4.61
N LEU A 18 -19.78 10.42 -3.79
CA LEU A 18 -19.61 10.38 -2.34
C LEU A 18 -18.37 9.55 -1.95
N TRP A 19 -18.21 8.36 -2.53
CA TRP A 19 -17.01 7.54 -2.31
C TRP A 19 -15.73 8.22 -2.80
N MET A 20 -15.77 8.93 -3.94
CA MET A 20 -14.62 9.69 -4.43
C MET A 20 -14.20 10.77 -3.44
N LEU A 21 -15.15 11.51 -2.85
CA LEU A 21 -14.85 12.52 -1.82
C LEU A 21 -14.24 11.90 -0.56
N VAL A 22 -14.77 10.77 -0.10
CA VAL A 22 -14.21 10.04 1.04
C VAL A 22 -12.78 9.60 0.73
N PHE A 23 -12.54 9.00 -0.43
CA PHE A 23 -11.20 8.56 -0.81
C PHE A 23 -10.24 9.73 -1.06
N LEU A 24 -10.71 10.91 -1.47
CA LEU A 24 -9.88 12.12 -1.51
C LEU A 24 -9.42 12.56 -0.12
N VAL A 25 -10.30 12.49 0.89
CA VAL A 25 -9.88 12.77 2.28
C VAL A 25 -8.84 11.76 2.75
N VAL A 26 -9.07 10.47 2.47
CA VAL A 26 -8.10 9.40 2.77
C VAL A 26 -6.79 9.61 2.03
N TRP A 27 -6.83 10.07 0.78
CA TRP A 27 -5.65 10.41 -0.02
C TRP A 27 -4.80 11.47 0.69
N GLN A 28 -5.40 12.56 1.16
CA GLN A 28 -4.66 13.61 1.88
C GLN A 28 -3.97 13.06 3.13
N LEU A 29 -4.64 12.19 3.90
CA LEU A 29 -4.04 11.55 5.08
C LEU A 29 -2.89 10.61 4.67
N ALA A 30 -3.06 9.85 3.60
CA ALA A 30 -2.02 8.97 3.08
C ALA A 30 -0.80 9.75 2.56
N GLU A 31 -0.98 10.90 1.91
CA GLU A 31 0.13 11.80 1.54
C GLU A 31 0.90 12.31 2.76
N LEU A 32 0.19 12.73 3.81
CA LEU A 32 0.83 13.17 5.06
C LEU A 32 1.63 12.03 5.71
N LEU A 33 1.07 10.82 5.73
CA LEU A 33 1.77 9.63 6.21
C LEU A 33 3.00 9.30 5.37
N LEU A 34 2.90 9.39 4.04
CA LEU A 34 4.02 9.15 3.14
C LEU A 34 5.13 10.19 3.33
N GLY A 35 4.77 11.48 3.48
CA GLY A 35 5.72 12.55 3.79
C GLY A 35 6.43 12.31 5.12
N GLY A 36 5.68 11.95 6.17
CA GLY A 36 6.24 11.58 7.47
C GLY A 36 7.17 10.35 7.37
N LEU A 37 6.78 9.34 6.60
CA LEU A 37 7.57 8.13 6.35
C LEU A 37 8.93 8.46 5.72
N VAL A 38 8.95 9.34 4.71
CA VAL A 38 10.18 9.79 4.05
C VAL A 38 11.10 10.49 5.04
N LEU A 39 10.56 11.39 5.88
CA LEU A 39 11.35 12.07 6.91
C LEU A 39 11.96 11.08 7.92
N VAL A 40 11.15 10.13 8.40
CA VAL A 40 11.63 9.08 9.31
C VAL A 40 12.72 8.24 8.64
N GLN A 41 12.56 7.84 7.38
CA GLN A 41 13.59 7.10 6.65
C GLN A 41 14.88 7.90 6.49
N LEU A 42 14.81 9.21 6.21
CA LEU A 42 15.99 10.06 6.11
C LEU A 42 16.74 10.15 7.45
N ILE A 43 16.01 10.32 8.56
CA ILE A 43 16.59 10.33 9.90
C ILE A 43 17.23 8.97 10.21
N TYR A 44 16.53 7.87 9.91
CA TYR A 44 17.03 6.52 10.15
C TYR A 44 18.33 6.25 9.37
N ARG A 45 18.37 6.65 8.10
CA ARG A 45 19.57 6.53 7.27
C ARG A 45 20.73 7.37 7.81
N LEU A 46 20.46 8.55 8.37
CA LEU A 46 21.50 9.42 8.93
C LEU A 46 22.11 8.83 10.22
N ILE A 47 21.30 8.19 11.06
CA ILE A 47 21.73 7.64 12.35
C ILE A 47 22.33 6.22 12.18
N TYR A 48 21.66 5.36 11.42
CA TYR A 48 21.98 3.93 11.31
C TYR A 48 22.70 3.56 10.01
N GLY A 49 22.90 4.51 9.09
CA GLY A 49 23.58 4.29 7.81
C GLY A 49 22.76 3.54 6.74
N ALA A 50 21.65 2.90 7.12
CA ALA A 50 20.79 2.13 6.22
C ALA A 50 19.30 2.45 6.43
N PRO A 51 18.48 2.40 5.37
CA PRO A 51 17.03 2.47 5.48
C PRO A 51 16.46 1.15 6.06
N SER A 52 15.34 1.25 6.77
CA SER A 52 14.66 0.08 7.32
C SER A 52 13.80 -0.62 6.26
N ALA A 53 13.90 -1.95 6.15
CA ALA A 53 13.09 -2.76 5.23
C ALA A 53 11.58 -2.58 5.43
N SER A 54 11.13 -2.52 6.69
CA SER A 54 9.71 -2.42 7.03
C SER A 54 9.09 -1.10 6.57
N LEU A 55 9.74 0.04 6.83
CA LEU A 55 9.26 1.35 6.36
C LEU A 55 9.34 1.47 4.83
N MET A 56 10.31 0.82 4.17
CA MET A 56 10.37 0.76 2.69
C MET A 56 9.17 0.00 2.12
N ASN A 57 8.90 -1.20 2.64
CA ASN A 57 7.77 -2.02 2.21
C ASN A 57 6.43 -1.31 2.44
N PHE A 58 6.26 -0.68 3.61
CA PHE A 58 5.07 0.10 3.89
C PHE A 58 4.91 1.30 2.94
N GLY A 59 6.00 2.00 2.63
CA GLY A 59 5.99 3.11 1.69
C GLY A 59 5.60 2.73 0.27
N ASP A 60 6.07 1.58 -0.22
CA ASP A 60 5.66 1.07 -1.54
C ASP A 60 4.18 0.65 -1.52
N SER A 61 3.70 -0.08 -0.50
CA SER A 61 2.27 -0.39 -0.36
C SER A 61 1.39 0.86 -0.31
N LEU A 62 1.80 1.88 0.45
CA LEU A 62 1.06 3.14 0.57
C LEU A 62 1.04 3.91 -0.75
N SER A 63 2.14 3.89 -1.50
CA SER A 63 2.22 4.49 -2.84
C SER A 63 1.30 3.77 -3.84
N GLN A 64 1.25 2.44 -3.78
CA GLN A 64 0.31 1.65 -4.59
C GLN A 64 -1.15 1.93 -4.20
N PHE A 65 -1.44 2.08 -2.90
CA PHE A 65 -2.77 2.44 -2.41
C PHE A 65 -3.24 3.81 -2.92
N LEU A 66 -2.36 4.82 -2.88
CA LEU A 66 -2.61 6.11 -3.51
C LEU A 66 -2.93 5.92 -5.00
N ALA A 67 -2.10 5.19 -5.75
CA ALA A 67 -2.38 4.93 -7.17
C ALA A 67 -3.74 4.26 -7.42
N GLN A 68 -4.19 3.36 -6.53
CA GLN A 68 -5.53 2.75 -6.63
C GLN A 68 -6.66 3.76 -6.43
N ILE A 69 -6.56 4.64 -5.42
CA ILE A 69 -7.54 5.72 -5.22
C ILE A 69 -7.62 6.61 -6.48
N GLY A 70 -6.47 6.94 -7.07
CA GLY A 70 -6.39 7.81 -8.24
C GLY A 70 -7.04 7.17 -9.46
N ARG A 71 -6.83 5.86 -9.65
CA ARG A 71 -7.51 5.08 -10.69
C ARG A 71 -9.02 5.01 -10.47
N PHE A 72 -9.47 4.86 -9.22
CA PHE A 72 -10.90 4.89 -8.89
C PHE A 72 -11.52 6.25 -9.19
N GLY A 73 -10.87 7.34 -8.75
CA GLY A 73 -11.35 8.71 -8.93
C GLY A 73 -11.30 9.20 -10.38
N SER A 74 -10.36 8.70 -11.19
CA SER A 74 -10.24 9.03 -12.61
C SER A 74 -11.12 8.16 -13.52
N PHE A 75 -12.03 7.35 -12.95
CA PHE A 75 -12.86 6.40 -13.69
C PHE A 75 -12.06 5.35 -14.48
N HIS A 76 -10.76 5.22 -14.24
CA HIS A 76 -9.92 4.19 -14.84
C HIS A 76 -10.22 2.81 -14.23
N SER A 77 -10.70 2.77 -12.99
CA SER A 77 -11.15 1.55 -12.34
C SER A 77 -12.45 1.76 -11.57
N ASP A 78 -13.32 0.76 -11.57
CA ASP A 78 -14.48 0.68 -10.67
C ASP A 78 -14.16 -0.07 -9.37
N GLN A 79 -12.94 -0.63 -9.22
CA GLN A 79 -12.54 -1.29 -7.98
C GLN A 79 -12.30 -0.25 -6.89
N LYS A 80 -12.98 -0.46 -5.75
CA LYS A 80 -12.80 0.35 -4.56
C LYS A 80 -11.54 -0.12 -3.82
N PRO A 81 -10.63 0.78 -3.42
CA PRO A 81 -9.45 0.42 -2.66
C PRO A 81 -9.81 -0.02 -1.22
N TRP A 82 -8.81 -0.40 -0.43
CA TRP A 82 -8.96 -0.78 0.98
C TRP A 82 -9.88 0.20 1.74
N PRO A 83 -10.82 -0.26 2.59
CA PRO A 83 -10.97 -1.63 3.13
C PRO A 83 -11.81 -2.60 2.29
N PHE A 84 -12.25 -2.21 1.09
CA PHE A 84 -13.08 -3.08 0.25
C PHE A 84 -12.29 -4.08 -0.59
N ALA A 85 -11.02 -3.77 -0.82
CA ALA A 85 -10.04 -4.64 -1.45
C ALA A 85 -8.89 -4.92 -0.49
N ASP A 86 -8.09 -5.92 -0.81
CA ASP A 86 -6.89 -6.26 -0.06
C ASP A 86 -5.89 -5.10 -0.05
N TRP A 87 -5.14 -4.99 1.05
CA TRP A 87 -4.05 -4.03 1.16
C TRP A 87 -2.96 -4.36 0.12
N PRO A 88 -2.40 -3.36 -0.60
CA PRO A 88 -1.45 -3.64 -1.67
C PRO A 88 -0.19 -4.34 -1.16
N THR A 89 0.20 -5.42 -1.81
CA THR A 89 1.45 -6.12 -1.47
C THR A 89 2.65 -5.28 -1.93
N PRO A 90 3.63 -5.01 -1.05
CA PRO A 90 4.84 -4.30 -1.44
C PRO A 90 5.58 -5.06 -2.54
N ARG A 91 6.10 -4.34 -3.52
CA ARG A 91 7.00 -4.89 -4.53
C ARG A 91 8.42 -5.00 -3.96
N ALA A 92 9.20 -5.92 -4.53
CA ALA A 92 10.61 -6.05 -4.17
C ALA A 92 11.34 -4.71 -4.42
N PRO A 93 12.20 -4.24 -3.52
CA PRO A 93 12.98 -3.02 -3.75
C PRO A 93 13.83 -3.18 -5.01
N GLU A 94 13.66 -2.28 -5.97
CA GLU A 94 14.43 -2.29 -7.24
C GLU A 94 15.82 -1.63 -7.09
N GLY A 95 16.10 -1.05 -5.92
CA GLY A 95 17.34 -0.31 -5.60
C GLY A 95 18.14 -0.94 -4.46
N GLU A 96 18.44 -0.16 -3.42
CA GLU A 96 19.24 -0.60 -2.28
C GLU A 96 18.54 -1.74 -1.51
N ALA A 97 19.22 -2.89 -1.37
CA ALA A 97 18.73 -3.97 -0.54
C ALA A 97 18.67 -3.48 0.91
N ALA A 98 17.46 -3.44 1.48
CA ALA A 98 17.31 -3.16 2.90
C ALA A 98 18.10 -4.18 3.72
N HIS A 99 18.62 -3.79 4.89
CA HIS A 99 19.34 -4.70 5.79
C HIS A 99 18.47 -5.92 6.10
N SER A 100 18.70 -7.02 5.39
CA SER A 100 18.22 -8.34 5.71
C SER A 100 19.36 -9.04 6.42
N VAL A 101 19.25 -9.22 7.74
CA VAL A 101 20.07 -10.22 8.43
C VAL A 101 19.70 -11.55 7.78
N PRO A 102 20.62 -12.22 7.06
CA PRO A 102 20.34 -13.54 6.50
C PRO A 102 19.91 -14.43 7.65
N PRO A 103 18.83 -15.24 7.50
CA PRO A 103 18.55 -16.28 8.47
C PRO A 103 19.85 -17.07 8.65
N ALA A 104 20.39 -17.11 9.88
CA ALA A 104 21.57 -17.89 10.16
C ALA A 104 21.35 -19.29 9.57
N PRO A 105 22.32 -19.85 8.80
CA PRO A 105 22.19 -21.19 8.26
C PRO A 105 21.75 -22.09 9.41
N HIS A 106 20.54 -22.66 9.32
CA HIS A 106 20.12 -23.67 10.27
C HIS A 106 21.24 -24.71 10.30
N PRO A 107 21.92 -24.93 11.43
CA PRO A 107 22.94 -25.94 11.50
C PRO A 107 22.25 -27.23 11.09
N VAL A 108 22.76 -27.83 10.02
CA VAL A 108 22.34 -29.14 9.52
C VAL A 108 22.33 -30.04 10.75
N ARG A 109 21.14 -30.44 11.18
CA ARG A 109 20.96 -31.31 12.34
C ARG A 109 21.82 -32.54 12.08
N ASP A 110 22.82 -32.71 12.93
CA ASP A 110 23.85 -33.73 12.82
C ASP A 110 23.26 -35.04 12.33
N GLU A 111 23.84 -35.59 11.27
CA GLU A 111 23.55 -36.95 10.84
C GLU A 111 23.86 -37.88 12.01
N GLU A 112 22.80 -38.28 12.72
CA GLU A 112 22.84 -39.26 13.79
C GLU A 112 23.46 -40.54 13.19
N PRO A 113 24.66 -40.97 13.63
CA PRO A 113 25.25 -42.19 13.10
C PRO A 113 24.42 -43.34 13.65
N LYS A 114 23.62 -43.95 12.78
CA LYS A 114 22.97 -45.23 13.04
C LYS A 114 24.03 -46.25 13.45
N LEU A 115 24.10 -46.54 14.75
CA LEU A 115 24.72 -47.74 15.30
C LEU A 115 23.72 -48.89 15.28
#